data_AF-A0A7Y8HY87-F1
#
_entry.id   AF-A0A7Y8HY87-F1
#
_cell.length_a   1.000
_cell.length_b   1.000
_cell.length_c   1.000
_cell.angle_alpha   90.00
_cell.angle_beta   90.00
_cell.angle_gamma   90.00
#
_symmetry.space_group_name_H-M   'P 1'
#
loop_
_entity.id
_entity.type
_entity.pdbx_description
1 polymer ?
#
loop_
_entity_poly.entity_id
_entity_poly.type
_entity_poly.pdbx_seq_one_letter_code
_entity_poly.pdbx_strand_id
1 'polypeptide(L)'
;MLRDSRLLGLELEAVGEWADAGRFRVEPVHERGLFVVRNGKPLVITYWCEVCSIRTYSPGKCMCCQEETQLDLRDPAARDTDPAPPNATK
;
A
#
# COMPACT_ATOMS: atom_id res chain seq x y z
N MET A 1 7.54 -6.49 7.93
CA MET A 1 8.07 -7.21 6.76
C MET A 1 6.99 -7.22 5.69
N LEU A 2 7.29 -6.68 4.50
CA LEU A 2 6.36 -6.65 3.37
C LEU A 2 6.33 -8.03 2.71
N ARG A 3 5.24 -8.79 2.88
CA ARG A 3 5.09 -10.16 2.34
C ARG A 3 3.96 -10.29 1.32
N ASP A 4 3.55 -9.18 0.70
CA ASP A 4 2.48 -9.22 -0.30
C ASP A 4 3.03 -9.61 -1.67
N SER A 5 2.64 -10.79 -2.15
CA SER A 5 3.03 -11.31 -3.47
C SER A 5 2.57 -10.43 -4.63
N ARG A 6 1.53 -9.61 -4.45
CA ARG A 6 1.01 -8.69 -5.48
C ARG A 6 1.96 -7.55 -5.82
N LEU A 7 2.97 -7.33 -4.99
CA LEU A 7 4.01 -6.32 -5.21
C LEU A 7 5.27 -6.89 -5.91
N LEU A 8 5.34 -8.21 -6.12
CA LEU A 8 6.48 -8.84 -6.78
C LEU A 8 6.62 -8.34 -8.22
N GLY A 9 7.86 -7.98 -8.60
CA GLY A 9 8.17 -7.47 -9.93
C GLY A 9 7.81 -6.00 -10.16
N LEU A 10 7.22 -5.32 -9.17
CA LEU A 10 7.01 -3.87 -9.24
C LEU A 10 8.28 -3.13 -8.81
N GLU A 11 8.51 -1.98 -9.42
CA GLU A 11 9.55 -1.04 -8.99
C GLU A 11 9.07 -0.32 -7.72
N LEU A 12 9.94 -0.28 -6.70
CA LEU A 12 9.63 0.29 -5.40
C LEU A 12 10.63 1.39 -5.05
N GLU A 13 10.11 2.49 -4.52
CA GLU A 13 10.91 3.51 -3.82
C GLU A 13 10.71 3.33 -2.32
N ALA A 14 11.82 3.30 -1.57
CA ALA A 14 11.82 3.12 -0.12
C ALA A 14 12.47 4.32 0.56
N VAL A 15 11.78 4.89 1.54
CA VAL A 15 12.23 5.98 2.40
C VAL A 15 12.54 5.42 3.77
N GLY A 16 13.63 5.89 4.37
CA GLY A 16 14.08 5.46 5.68
C GLY A 16 15.58 5.64 5.86
N GLU A 17 16.17 4.79 6.69
CA GLU A 17 17.52 4.96 7.20
C GLU A 17 18.33 3.65 7.14
N TRP A 18 19.63 3.77 6.86
CA TRP A 18 20.55 2.65 6.95
C TRP A 18 20.78 2.29 8.41
N ALA A 19 20.33 1.10 8.83
CA ALA A 19 20.58 0.59 10.17
C ALA A 19 22.03 0.09 10.32
N ASP A 20 22.62 -0.41 9.22
CA ASP A 20 23.99 -0.87 9.10
C ASP A 20 24.36 -1.05 7.60
N ALA A 21 25.57 -1.51 7.30
CA ALA A 21 26.12 -1.63 5.94
C ALA A 21 25.39 -2.64 5.02
N GLY A 22 24.38 -3.37 5.50
CA GLY A 22 23.62 -4.31 4.69
C GLY A 22 22.10 -4.24 4.89
N ARG A 23 21.62 -3.34 5.75
CA ARG A 23 20.21 -3.31 6.16
C ARG A 23 19.67 -1.89 6.15
N PHE A 24 18.77 -1.66 5.22
CA PHE A 24 17.95 -0.45 5.16
C PHE A 24 16.65 -0.67 5.94
N ARG A 25 16.36 0.21 6.90
CA ARG A 25 15.10 0.23 7.62
C ARG A 25 14.18 1.22 6.93
N VAL A 26 13.11 0.69 6.36
CA VAL A 26 12.02 1.50 5.78
C VAL A 26 11.20 2.13 6.91
N GLU A 27 10.77 3.38 6.72
CA GLU A 27 9.89 4.07 7.66
C GLU A 27 8.61 3.27 7.96
N PRO A 28 7.98 3.49 9.12
CA PRO A 28 6.74 2.82 9.47
C PRO A 28 5.67 2.95 8.39
N VAL A 29 4.85 1.91 8.25
CA VAL A 29 3.79 1.83 7.23
C VAL A 29 2.81 3.01 7.29
N HIS A 30 2.51 3.52 8.49
CA HIS A 30 1.64 4.68 8.66
C HIS A 30 2.29 6.01 8.26
N GLU A 31 3.63 6.06 8.17
CA GLU A 31 4.41 7.19 7.66
C GLU A 31 4.66 7.09 6.15
N ARG A 32 4.13 6.04 5.50
CA ARG A 32 4.20 5.82 4.04
C ARG A 32 5.64 5.73 3.53
N GLY A 33 6.50 4.95 4.20
CA GLY A 33 7.89 4.74 3.80
C GLY A 33 8.13 3.96 2.51
N LEU A 34 7.08 3.47 1.84
CA LEU A 34 7.21 2.61 0.66
C LEU A 34 6.19 2.95 -0.41
N PHE A 35 6.67 3.11 -1.64
CA PHE A 35 5.88 3.49 -2.80
C PHE A 35 6.10 2.53 -3.96
N VAL A 36 5.06 2.31 -4.76
CA VAL A 36 5.20 1.71 -6.09
C VAL A 36 5.48 2.83 -7.08
N VAL A 37 6.51 2.68 -7.92
CA VAL A 37 6.79 3.62 -9.00
C VAL A 37 6.11 3.14 -10.27
N ARG A 38 5.27 3.99 -10.87
CA ARG A 38 4.68 3.74 -12.21
C ARG A 38 4.84 4.97 -13.08
N ASN A 39 5.45 4.80 -14.26
CA ASN A 39 5.71 5.90 -15.20
C ASN A 39 6.44 7.08 -14.53
N GLY A 40 7.41 6.78 -13.65
CA GLY A 40 8.17 7.78 -12.89
C GLY A 40 7.38 8.50 -11.79
N LYS A 41 6.15 8.07 -11.47
CA LYS A 41 5.34 8.65 -10.41
C LYS A 41 5.25 7.70 -9.22
N PRO A 42 5.56 8.16 -7.99
CA PRO A 42 5.39 7.35 -6.79
C PRO A 42 3.90 7.24 -6.44
N LEU A 43 3.45 6.03 -6.12
CA LEU A 43 2.11 5.72 -5.67
C LEU A 43 2.16 5.07 -4.29
N VAL A 44 1.32 5.55 -3.38
CA VAL A 44 1.16 5.00 -2.04
C VAL A 44 0.55 3.61 -2.15
N ILE A 45 1.12 2.65 -1.42
CA ILE A 45 0.60 1.30 -1.28
C ILE A 45 -0.48 1.32 -0.19
N THR A 46 -1.72 1.08 -0.59
CA THR A 46 -2.85 0.91 0.33
C THR A 46 -3.62 -0.36 -0.03
N TYR A 47 -4.57 -0.74 0.81
CA TYR A 47 -5.42 -1.88 0.58
C TYR A 47 -6.88 -1.54 0.85
N TRP A 48 -7.75 -1.93 -0.06
CA TRP A 48 -9.16 -1.60 -0.05
C TRP A 48 -10.02 -2.84 0.24
N CYS A 49 -11.03 -2.69 1.09
CA CYS A 49 -12.04 -3.71 1.33
C CYS A 49 -13.35 -3.32 0.65
N GLU A 50 -13.81 -4.13 -0.30
CA GLU A 50 -15.08 -3.87 -1.00
C GLU A 50 -16.29 -3.92 -0.06
N VAL A 51 -16.34 -4.94 0.80
CA VAL A 51 -17.51 -5.20 1.66
C VAL A 51 -17.71 -4.08 2.68
N CYS A 52 -16.63 -3.63 3.31
CA CYS A 52 -16.70 -2.59 4.35
C CYS A 52 -16.51 -1.18 3.80
N SER A 53 -16.09 -1.02 2.54
CA SER A 53 -15.75 0.27 1.94
C SER A 53 -14.74 1.06 2.79
N ILE A 54 -13.70 0.37 3.28
CA ILE A 54 -12.62 0.96 4.09
C ILE A 54 -11.26 0.70 3.46
N ARG A 55 -10.29 1.54 3.83
CA ARG A 55 -8.90 1.45 3.41
C ARG A 55 -7.98 1.17 4.60
N THR A 56 -6.94 0.38 4.37
CA THR A 56 -5.89 0.06 5.34
C THR A 56 -4.52 0.13 4.68
N TYR A 57 -3.46 0.17 5.48
CA TYR A 57 -2.07 0.21 5.02
C TYR A 57 -1.37 -1.15 5.16
N SER A 58 -2.04 -2.14 5.73
CA SER A 58 -1.52 -3.50 5.90
C SER A 58 -2.25 -4.48 4.97
N PRO A 59 -1.52 -5.36 4.26
CA PRO A 59 -2.14 -6.36 3.39
C PRO A 59 -2.89 -7.43 4.19
N GLY A 60 -3.79 -8.15 3.51
CA GLY A 60 -4.46 -9.34 4.02
C GLY A 60 -5.93 -9.12 4.35
N LYS A 61 -6.43 -9.85 5.35
CA LYS A 61 -7.84 -9.84 5.73
C LYS A 61 -8.27 -8.52 6.38
N CYS A 62 -9.42 -8.02 5.96
CA CYS A 62 -10.09 -6.89 6.58
C CYS A 62 -10.45 -7.22 8.03
N MET A 63 -10.08 -6.34 8.97
CA MET A 63 -10.38 -6.54 10.39
C MET A 63 -11.89 -6.57 10.70
N CYS A 64 -12.71 -5.94 9.85
CA CYS A 64 -14.15 -5.81 10.06
C CYS A 64 -14.93 -7.04 9.54
N CYS A 65 -14.76 -7.39 8.26
CA CYS A 65 -15.53 -8.47 7.62
C CYS A 65 -14.73 -9.76 7.36
N GLN A 66 -13.42 -9.76 7.61
CA GLN A 66 -12.51 -10.90 7.36
C GLN A 66 -12.31 -11.29 5.89
N GLU A 67 -12.85 -10.53 4.94
CA GLU A 67 -12.56 -10.69 3.50
C GLU A 67 -11.16 -10.19 3.14
N GLU A 68 -10.59 -10.74 2.07
CA GLU A 68 -9.29 -10.30 1.56
C GLU A 68 -9.37 -8.89 0.98
N THR A 69 -8.51 -8.00 1.48
CA THR A 69 -8.37 -6.65 0.93
C THR A 69 -7.64 -6.70 -0.42
N GLN A 70 -7.99 -5.79 -1.34
CA GLN A 70 -7.37 -5.66 -2.65
C GLN A 70 -6.27 -4.60 -2.62
N LEU A 71 -5.19 -4.82 -3.37
CA LEU A 71 -4.14 -3.81 -3.54
C LEU A 71 -4.73 -2.56 -4.21
N ASP A 72 -4.57 -1.42 -3.55
CA ASP A 72 -5.06 -0.12 -4.00
C ASP A 72 -3.88 0.87 -4.04
N LEU A 73 -3.39 1.18 -5.25
CA LEU A 73 -2.28 2.10 -5.46
C LEU A 73 -2.81 3.50 -5.70
N ARG A 74 -2.35 4.47 -4.92
CA ARG A 74 -2.92 5.82 -4.91
C ARG A 74 -1.90 6.92 -5.11
N ASP A 75 -2.35 8.02 -5.71
CA ASP A 75 -1.59 9.26 -5.71
C ASP A 75 -1.35 9.72 -4.25
N PRO A 76 -0.13 10.14 -3.88
CA PRO A 76 0.16 10.66 -2.53
C PRO A 76 -0.73 11.84 -2.10
N ALA A 77 -1.25 12.63 -3.06
CA ALA A 77 -2.17 13.72 -2.82
C ALA A 77 -3.63 13.26 -2.59
N ALA A 78 -3.93 11.98 -2.78
CA ALA A 78 -5.26 11.44 -2.54
C ALA A 78 -5.62 11.48 -1.05
N ARG A 79 -6.89 11.79 -0.78
CA ARG A 79 -7.47 11.71 0.55
C ARG A 79 -8.12 10.36 0.79
N ASP A 80 -8.24 9.96 2.04
CA ASP A 80 -8.95 8.73 2.42
C ASP A 80 -10.45 8.79 2.05
N THR A 81 -11.02 10.00 1.96
CA THR A 81 -12.39 10.25 1.51
C THR A 81 -12.58 10.18 0.00
N ASP A 82 -11.51 10.02 -0.77
CA ASP A 82 -11.60 9.91 -2.22
C ASP A 82 -12.27 8.58 -2.62
N PRO A 83 -12.87 8.52 -3.83
CA PRO A 83 -13.62 7.35 -4.28
C PRO A 83 -12.83 6.04 -4.20
N ALA A 84 -13.58 4.94 -4.09
CA ALA A 84 -13.09 3.57 -4.19
C ALA A 84 -12.25 3.38 -5.48
N PRO A 85 -11.29 2.44 -5.48
CA PRO A 85 -10.53 2.13 -6.69
C PRO A 85 -11.46 1.75 -7.85
N PRO A 86 -11.13 2.07 -9.11
CA PRO A 86 -12.02 1.84 -10.25
C PRO A 86 -12.33 0.35 -10.52
N ASN A 87 -11.49 -0.55 -10.00
CA ASN A 87 -11.69 -2.01 -10.08
C ASN A 87 -12.41 -2.57 -8.85
N ALA A 88 -12.95 -1.70 -8.00
CA ALA A 88 -13.81 -2.09 -6.90
C ALA A 88 -15.06 -2.77 -7.46
N THR A 89 -15.02 -4.10 -7.48
CA THR A 89 -16.06 -4.87 -8.14
C THR A 89 -17.26 -4.91 -7.19
N LYS A 90 -18.41 -4.47 -7.70
CA LYS A 90 -19.69 -4.59 -7.01
C LYS A 90 -20.21 -6.02 -7.09
#